data_AF-A0A7W0RSC5-F1
#
_entry.id   AF-A0A7W0RSC5-F1
#
_cell.length_a   1.000
_cell.length_b   1.000
_cell.length_c   1.000
_cell.angle_alpha   90.00
_cell.angle_beta   90.00
_cell.angle_gamma   90.00
#
_symmetry.space_group_name_H-M   'P 1'
#
loop_
_entity.id
_entity.type
_entity.pdbx_description
1 polymer ?
#
loop_
_entity_poly.entity_id
_entity_poly.type
_entity_poly.pdbx_seq_one_letter_code
_entity_poly.pdbx_strand_id
1 'polypeptide(L)'
;KITDTKRIAGLQVGENIIGIDVRPATKELYGLASTNRIYKINLMTGAIAPAGGAPLALALDGADFGFDFNPVVDRIRAVSVNGQNLRLHPVTGVVVDGDANAAGVQPDGALTYAAGSANAGQTPNIVAAAYTNSAAGATATVLYNIDANLDVLVTQNPPNNGTLNVVGPLGVNVSNVAGFDIEGGSGTAFAALNPARGRGSKLYTIDLNTGTATLVGPIGGKSAIRGLAVLPAT
;
A
#
# COMPACT_ATOMS: atom_id res chain seq x y z
N LYS A 1 2.18 17.71 13.47
CA LYS A 1 3.14 17.55 14.61
C LYS A 1 3.20 16.06 14.92
N ILE A 2 4.39 15.48 15.09
CA ILE A 2 4.51 14.10 15.58
C ILE A 2 4.14 14.10 17.06
N THR A 3 3.17 13.26 17.44
CA THR A 3 2.66 13.18 18.82
C THR A 3 3.36 12.09 19.63
N ASP A 4 3.84 11.03 18.98
CA ASP A 4 4.58 9.92 19.59
C ASP A 4 5.46 9.23 18.54
N THR A 5 6.52 8.56 19.01
CA THR A 5 7.40 7.72 18.19
C THR A 5 7.65 6.41 18.92
N LYS A 6 7.36 5.29 18.25
CA LYS A 6 7.63 3.94 18.76
C LYS A 6 8.62 3.22 17.85
N ARG A 7 9.57 2.51 18.46
CA ARG A 7 10.45 1.60 17.73
C ARG A 7 9.71 0.27 17.54
N ILE A 8 9.75 -0.27 16.33
CA ILE A 8 9.26 -1.62 16.07
C ILE A 8 10.21 -2.62 16.74
N ALA A 9 9.68 -3.45 17.63
CA ALA A 9 10.42 -4.41 18.42
C ALA A 9 10.09 -5.85 18.00
N GLY A 10 11.10 -6.70 17.92
CA GLY A 10 10.96 -8.12 17.56
C GLY A 10 11.29 -8.47 16.11
N LEU A 11 11.73 -7.50 15.29
CA LEU A 11 12.22 -7.76 13.94
C LEU A 11 13.50 -8.60 13.96
N GLN A 12 13.66 -9.44 12.95
CA GLN A 12 14.89 -10.17 12.67
C GLN A 12 16.03 -9.21 12.31
N VAL A 13 17.28 -9.66 12.44
CA VAL A 13 18.44 -8.84 12.07
C VAL A 13 18.40 -8.53 10.58
N GLY A 14 18.41 -7.24 10.23
CA GLY A 14 18.34 -6.76 8.84
C GLY A 14 16.94 -6.71 8.24
N GLU A 15 15.90 -7.11 8.99
CA GLU A 15 14.51 -7.03 8.56
C GLU A 15 13.97 -5.60 8.69
N ASN A 16 13.20 -5.17 7.69
CA ASN A 16 12.50 -3.89 7.68
C ASN A 16 11.01 -4.12 7.44
N ILE A 17 10.18 -3.21 7.95
CA ILE A 17 8.79 -3.09 7.51
C ILE A 17 8.75 -2.19 6.27
N ILE A 18 8.11 -2.68 5.21
CA ILE A 18 8.11 -2.09 3.86
C ILE A 18 6.70 -1.73 3.36
N GLY A 19 5.68 -1.97 4.18
CA GLY A 19 4.31 -1.53 3.96
C GLY A 19 3.52 -1.69 5.26
N ILE A 20 2.56 -0.81 5.52
CA ILE A 20 1.69 -0.87 6.71
C ILE A 20 0.29 -0.46 6.34
N ASP A 21 -0.71 -1.05 7.00
CA ASP A 21 -2.09 -0.58 6.96
C ASP A 21 -2.89 -1.13 8.16
N VAL A 22 -4.02 -0.50 8.48
CA VAL A 22 -4.93 -0.86 9.57
C VAL A 22 -6.08 -1.68 9.03
N ARG A 23 -6.26 -2.88 9.58
CA ARG A 23 -7.39 -3.74 9.20
C ARG A 23 -8.71 -3.10 9.64
N PRO A 24 -9.62 -2.73 8.72
CA PRO A 24 -10.84 -1.99 9.10
C PRO A 24 -11.75 -2.75 10.05
N ALA A 25 -11.80 -4.07 9.93
CA ALA A 25 -12.65 -4.94 10.75
C ALA A 25 -12.20 -5.05 12.22
N THR A 26 -10.90 -4.92 12.51
CA THR A 26 -10.36 -5.12 13.88
C THR A 26 -9.58 -3.93 14.43
N LYS A 27 -9.32 -2.91 13.60
CA LYS A 27 -8.52 -1.72 13.94
C LYS A 27 -7.08 -2.05 14.38
N GLU A 28 -6.59 -3.23 14.01
CA GLU A 28 -5.22 -3.66 14.26
C GLU A 28 -4.31 -3.17 13.14
N LEU A 29 -3.12 -2.66 13.49
CA LEU A 29 -2.08 -2.30 12.51
C LEU A 29 -1.36 -3.56 12.05
N TYR A 30 -1.16 -3.68 10.74
CA TYR A 30 -0.37 -4.72 10.11
C TYR A 30 0.83 -4.11 9.40
N GLY A 31 1.86 -4.92 9.18
CA GLY A 31 2.98 -4.56 8.33
C GLY A 31 3.53 -5.73 7.53
N LEU A 32 3.91 -5.46 6.29
CA LEU A 32 4.69 -6.34 5.44
C LEU A 32 6.17 -6.18 5.76
N ALA A 33 6.85 -7.27 6.06
CA ALA A 33 8.28 -7.29 6.33
C ALA A 33 9.07 -7.77 5.12
N SER A 34 10.29 -7.23 4.97
CA SER A 34 11.23 -7.56 3.88
C SER A 34 11.72 -9.02 3.91
N THR A 35 11.42 -9.77 4.97
CA THR A 35 11.73 -11.21 5.09
C THR A 35 10.54 -12.10 4.69
N ASN A 36 9.65 -11.59 3.84
CA ASN A 36 8.52 -12.36 3.30
C ASN A 36 7.47 -12.71 4.37
N ARG A 37 7.16 -11.80 5.31
CA ARG A 37 6.20 -12.06 6.40
C ARG A 37 5.26 -10.89 6.64
N ILE A 38 4.07 -11.20 7.16
CA ILE A 38 3.13 -10.19 7.66
C ILE A 38 3.14 -10.24 9.18
N TYR A 39 3.26 -9.08 9.81
CA TYR A 39 3.13 -8.92 11.25
C TYR A 39 1.89 -8.10 11.60
N LYS A 40 1.26 -8.44 12.72
CA LYS A 40 0.49 -7.48 13.51
C LYS A 40 1.45 -6.64 14.33
N ILE A 41 1.20 -5.34 14.40
CA ILE A 41 2.03 -4.37 15.12
C ILE A 41 1.17 -3.75 16.22
N ASN A 42 1.60 -3.88 17.47
CA ASN A 42 0.93 -3.21 18.57
C ASN A 42 1.21 -1.70 18.53
N LEU A 43 0.17 -0.88 18.32
CA LEU A 43 0.29 0.58 18.19
C LEU A 43 0.88 1.27 19.44
N MET A 44 0.69 0.69 20.63
CA MET A 44 1.13 1.28 21.89
C MET A 44 2.59 0.94 22.21
N THR A 45 3.02 -0.29 21.91
CA THR A 45 4.34 -0.80 22.33
C THR A 45 5.33 -0.95 21.17
N GLY A 46 4.87 -1.00 19.92
CA GLY A 46 5.67 -1.31 18.75
C GLY A 46 6.05 -2.80 18.65
N ALA A 47 5.60 -3.67 19.56
CA ALA A 47 5.87 -5.09 19.51
C ALA A 47 5.14 -5.75 18.33
N ILE A 48 5.81 -6.67 17.65
CA ILE A 48 5.24 -7.41 16.52
C ILE A 48 4.88 -8.85 16.89
N ALA A 49 3.83 -9.37 16.26
CA ALA A 49 3.47 -10.78 16.29
C ALA A 49 3.15 -11.25 14.86
N PRO A 50 3.64 -12.42 14.42
CA PRO A 50 3.37 -12.87 13.06
C PRO A 50 1.88 -13.09 12.86
N ALA A 51 1.34 -12.59 11.75
CA ALA A 51 -0.07 -12.77 11.40
C ALA A 51 -0.37 -14.20 10.92
N GLY A 52 0.66 -14.95 10.51
CA GLY A 52 0.57 -16.34 10.05
C GLY A 52 1.74 -17.20 10.55
N GLY A 53 1.65 -18.52 10.40
CA GLY A 53 2.66 -19.45 10.91
C GLY A 53 3.95 -19.52 10.09
N ALA A 54 3.92 -19.09 8.82
CA ALA A 54 5.02 -19.23 7.87
C ALA A 54 5.23 -17.94 7.04
N PRO A 55 6.42 -17.77 6.43
CA PRO A 55 6.60 -16.77 5.38
C PRO A 55 5.63 -16.97 4.20
N LEU A 56 5.43 -15.92 3.40
CA LEU A 56 4.67 -15.97 2.16
C LEU A 56 5.27 -17.02 1.22
N ALA A 57 4.41 -17.82 0.59
CA ALA A 57 4.81 -18.87 -0.36
C ALA A 57 5.44 -18.31 -1.65
N LEU A 58 5.15 -17.04 -1.98
CA LEU A 58 5.76 -16.31 -3.08
C LEU A 58 6.75 -15.29 -2.55
N ALA A 59 7.96 -15.28 -3.12
CA ALA A 59 8.96 -14.26 -2.83
C ALA A 59 8.43 -12.87 -3.19
N LEU A 60 8.67 -11.89 -2.32
CA LEU A 60 8.45 -10.49 -2.62
C LEU A 60 9.40 -10.06 -3.74
N ASP A 61 8.84 -9.46 -4.78
CA ASP A 61 9.60 -8.98 -5.95
C ASP A 61 9.65 -7.46 -5.94
N GLY A 62 10.79 -6.89 -5.55
CA GLY A 62 10.99 -5.45 -5.38
C GLY A 62 11.32 -5.06 -3.93
N ALA A 63 11.67 -3.79 -3.73
CA ALA A 63 12.09 -3.26 -2.42
C ALA A 63 11.02 -2.39 -1.73
N ASP A 64 10.10 -1.80 -2.50
CA ASP A 64 9.07 -0.90 -2.03
C ASP A 64 7.69 -1.39 -2.51
N PHE A 65 6.68 -1.26 -1.64
CA PHE A 65 5.37 -1.86 -1.85
C PHE A 65 4.24 -0.91 -1.44
N GLY A 66 3.17 -0.89 -2.23
CA GLY A 66 1.84 -0.54 -1.73
C GLY A 66 1.25 -1.70 -0.94
N PHE A 67 0.64 -1.41 0.21
CA PHE A 67 0.09 -2.42 1.13
C PHE A 67 -1.17 -1.86 1.78
N ASP A 68 -2.33 -2.47 1.51
CA ASP A 68 -3.61 -1.92 1.98
C ASP A 68 -4.71 -2.98 2.10
N PHE A 69 -5.64 -2.81 3.04
CA PHE A 69 -6.77 -3.69 3.27
C PHE A 69 -7.95 -3.33 2.36
N ASN A 70 -8.40 -4.32 1.59
CA ASN A 70 -9.71 -4.25 0.98
C ASN A 70 -10.80 -4.40 2.09
N PRO A 71 -11.60 -3.35 2.35
CA PRO A 71 -12.56 -3.36 3.46
C PRO A 71 -13.80 -4.23 3.19
N VAL A 72 -14.02 -4.65 1.95
CA VAL A 72 -15.18 -5.45 1.53
C VAL A 72 -14.91 -6.95 1.68
N VAL A 73 -13.75 -7.42 1.21
CA VAL A 73 -13.41 -8.85 1.21
C VAL A 73 -12.41 -9.27 2.29
N ASP A 74 -11.96 -8.32 3.11
CA ASP A 74 -11.01 -8.56 4.20
C ASP A 74 -9.74 -9.28 3.73
N ARG A 75 -9.12 -8.73 2.68
CA ARG A 75 -7.85 -9.18 2.14
C ARG A 75 -6.91 -8.00 2.01
N ILE A 76 -5.64 -8.27 2.20
CA ILE A 76 -4.58 -7.29 1.99
C ILE A 76 -4.18 -7.34 0.52
N ARG A 77 -4.10 -6.20 -0.14
CA ARG A 77 -3.41 -6.04 -1.41
C ARG A 77 -1.96 -5.65 -1.12
N ALA A 78 -1.02 -6.37 -1.72
CA ALA A 78 0.38 -5.96 -1.76
C ALA A 78 0.83 -5.85 -3.22
N VAL A 79 1.31 -4.69 -3.61
CA VAL A 79 1.76 -4.38 -4.98
C VAL A 79 3.15 -3.78 -4.95
N SER A 80 3.98 -4.07 -5.95
CA SER A 80 5.37 -3.64 -5.93
C SER A 80 5.78 -2.78 -7.12
N VAL A 81 6.94 -2.14 -6.96
CA VAL A 81 7.66 -1.40 -8.00
C VAL A 81 8.06 -2.26 -9.22
N ASN A 82 8.07 -3.59 -9.09
CA ASN A 82 8.37 -4.52 -10.18
C ASN A 82 7.10 -5.10 -10.84
N GLY A 83 5.92 -4.59 -10.47
CA GLY A 83 4.64 -5.02 -11.05
C GLY A 83 4.04 -6.27 -10.41
N GLN A 84 4.60 -6.73 -9.29
CA GLN A 84 4.01 -7.82 -8.52
C GLN A 84 2.66 -7.39 -7.94
N ASN A 85 1.69 -8.29 -7.95
CA ASN A 85 0.34 -8.06 -7.45
C ASN A 85 -0.11 -9.26 -6.62
N LEU A 86 -0.26 -9.10 -5.31
CA LEU A 86 -0.60 -10.16 -4.37
C LEU A 86 -1.87 -9.82 -3.59
N ARG A 87 -2.67 -10.85 -3.31
CA ARG A 87 -3.69 -10.83 -2.25
C ARG A 87 -3.22 -11.69 -1.09
N LEU A 88 -3.26 -11.16 0.13
CA LEU A 88 -2.80 -11.85 1.34
C LEU A 88 -3.94 -12.01 2.35
N HIS A 89 -3.97 -13.15 3.03
CA HIS A 89 -4.95 -13.43 4.07
C HIS A 89 -4.46 -12.90 5.44
N PRO A 90 -5.18 -11.96 6.09
CA PRO A 90 -4.68 -11.25 7.27
C PRO A 90 -4.60 -12.09 8.55
N VAL A 91 -5.24 -13.26 8.58
CA VAL A 91 -5.23 -14.16 9.76
C VAL A 91 -4.31 -15.37 9.59
N THR A 92 -3.99 -15.77 8.35
CA THR A 92 -3.17 -16.97 8.10
C THR A 92 -1.82 -16.62 7.53
N GLY A 93 -1.62 -15.38 7.05
CA GLY A 93 -0.41 -14.94 6.37
C GLY A 93 -0.18 -15.63 5.03
N VAL A 94 -1.19 -16.32 4.48
CA VAL A 94 -1.07 -17.05 3.21
C VAL A 94 -1.39 -16.13 2.04
N VAL A 95 -0.67 -16.30 0.94
CA VAL A 95 -0.97 -15.68 -0.35
C VAL A 95 -2.21 -16.36 -0.95
N VAL A 96 -3.21 -15.58 -1.33
CA VAL A 96 -4.39 -16.08 -2.05
C VAL A 96 -3.97 -16.39 -3.48
N ASP A 97 -4.27 -17.60 -3.92
CA ASP A 97 -3.94 -18.06 -5.27
C ASP A 97 -4.69 -17.28 -6.35
N GLY A 98 -3.93 -16.70 -7.28
CA GLY A 98 -4.43 -15.91 -8.41
C GLY A 98 -4.96 -16.77 -9.55
N ASP A 99 -4.52 -18.02 -9.68
CA ASP A 99 -4.96 -18.96 -10.72
C ASP A 99 -5.05 -20.39 -10.19
N ALA A 100 -6.26 -20.78 -9.79
CA ALA A 100 -6.53 -22.11 -9.24
C ALA A 100 -6.34 -23.26 -10.25
N ASN A 101 -6.12 -22.97 -11.55
CA ASN A 101 -5.86 -23.99 -12.56
C ASN A 101 -4.35 -24.26 -12.74
N ALA A 102 -3.49 -23.39 -12.21
CA ALA A 102 -2.04 -23.57 -12.22
C ALA A 102 -1.58 -24.36 -10.98
N ALA A 103 -0.46 -25.08 -11.11
CA ALA A 103 0.09 -25.81 -9.99
C ALA A 103 0.81 -24.88 -9.01
N GLY A 104 0.42 -24.94 -7.73
CA GLY A 104 0.99 -24.11 -6.67
C GLY A 104 0.43 -22.69 -6.64
N VAL A 105 0.74 -21.95 -5.59
CA VAL A 105 0.21 -20.59 -5.38
C VAL A 105 0.76 -19.64 -6.43
N GLN A 106 -0.11 -18.95 -7.18
CA GLN A 106 0.27 -17.93 -8.16
C GLN A 106 -0.01 -16.51 -7.65
N PRO A 107 0.74 -15.49 -8.10
CA PRO A 107 0.34 -14.10 -7.90
C PRO A 107 -0.95 -13.80 -8.68
N ASP A 108 -1.60 -12.69 -8.35
CA ASP A 108 -2.64 -12.13 -9.22
C ASP A 108 -1.98 -11.60 -10.52
N GLY A 109 -2.81 -11.19 -11.49
CA GLY A 109 -2.34 -10.60 -12.75
C GLY A 109 -1.37 -9.43 -12.48
N ALA A 110 -0.23 -9.46 -13.18
CA ALA A 110 0.80 -8.44 -13.05
C ALA A 110 0.26 -7.05 -13.37
N LEU A 111 0.81 -6.03 -12.71
CA LEU A 111 0.38 -4.66 -12.90
C LEU A 111 0.68 -4.23 -14.34
N THR A 112 -0.34 -3.76 -15.05
CA THR A 112 -0.23 -3.33 -16.45
C THR A 112 -1.23 -2.24 -16.77
N TYR A 113 -0.81 -1.26 -17.58
CA TYR A 113 -1.74 -0.24 -18.06
C TYR A 113 -2.77 -0.83 -19.02
N ALA A 114 -4.01 -0.37 -18.92
CA ALA A 114 -5.11 -0.85 -19.74
C ALA A 114 -4.77 -0.82 -21.23
N ALA A 115 -5.11 -1.91 -21.94
CA ALA A 115 -4.86 -2.02 -23.38
C ALA A 115 -5.58 -0.90 -24.14
N GLY A 116 -4.90 -0.32 -25.13
CA GLY A 116 -5.41 0.80 -25.93
C GLY A 116 -5.42 2.17 -25.21
N SER A 117 -5.01 2.24 -23.92
CA SER A 117 -4.76 3.52 -23.26
C SER A 117 -3.48 4.18 -23.79
N ALA A 118 -3.32 5.49 -23.52
CA ALA A 118 -2.11 6.22 -23.87
C ALA A 118 -0.84 5.67 -23.20
N ASN A 119 -0.98 4.92 -22.10
CA ASN A 119 0.10 4.34 -21.33
C ASN A 119 0.26 2.83 -21.56
N ALA A 120 -0.52 2.24 -22.48
CA ALA A 120 -0.41 0.82 -22.81
C ALA A 120 1.04 0.46 -23.19
N GLY A 121 1.54 -0.63 -22.62
CA GLY A 121 2.91 -1.10 -22.83
C GLY A 121 3.99 -0.40 -22.00
N GLN A 122 3.66 0.65 -21.25
CA GLN A 122 4.57 1.21 -20.25
C GLN A 122 4.69 0.27 -19.05
N THR A 123 5.89 0.12 -18.49
CA THR A 123 6.11 -0.63 -17.26
C THR A 123 5.67 0.22 -16.06
N PRO A 124 4.69 -0.23 -15.26
CA PRO A 124 4.29 0.49 -14.06
C PRO A 124 5.35 0.45 -12.96
N ASN A 125 5.47 1.52 -12.18
CA ASN A 125 6.27 1.57 -10.96
C ASN A 125 5.38 1.95 -9.77
N ILE A 126 4.64 0.97 -9.25
CA ILE A 126 3.65 1.22 -8.19
C ILE A 126 4.32 1.16 -6.82
N VAL A 127 4.22 2.28 -6.09
CA VAL A 127 4.95 2.51 -4.83
C VAL A 127 4.03 2.60 -3.61
N ALA A 128 2.74 2.83 -3.83
CA ALA A 128 1.75 2.91 -2.77
C ALA A 128 0.36 2.51 -3.32
N ALA A 129 -0.51 2.02 -2.45
CA ALA A 129 -1.87 1.59 -2.76
C ALA A 129 -2.80 1.95 -1.60
N ALA A 130 -4.07 2.26 -1.89
CA ALA A 130 -5.09 2.52 -0.89
C ALA A 130 -6.50 2.23 -1.43
N TYR A 131 -7.34 1.59 -0.61
CA TYR A 131 -8.75 1.34 -0.88
C TYR A 131 -9.62 2.44 -0.27
N THR A 132 -10.66 2.85 -1.01
CA THR A 132 -11.71 3.71 -0.45
C THR A 132 -12.62 2.95 0.52
N ASN A 133 -13.35 3.70 1.35
CA ASN A 133 -14.31 3.18 2.33
C ASN A 133 -13.67 2.21 3.34
N SER A 134 -12.45 2.52 3.81
CA SER A 134 -11.69 1.75 4.81
C SER A 134 -12.40 1.75 6.19
N ALA A 135 -13.53 1.06 6.26
CA ALA A 135 -14.41 0.97 7.43
C ALA A 135 -15.03 -0.43 7.53
N ALA A 136 -15.31 -0.88 8.75
CA ALA A 136 -15.97 -2.16 8.98
C ALA A 136 -17.37 -2.19 8.34
N GLY A 137 -17.67 -3.25 7.58
CA GLY A 137 -18.97 -3.42 6.92
C GLY A 137 -19.12 -2.66 5.59
N ALA A 138 -18.04 -2.13 5.02
CA ALA A 138 -18.07 -1.53 3.69
C ALA A 138 -18.60 -2.52 2.65
N THR A 139 -19.52 -2.05 1.79
CA THR A 139 -20.12 -2.86 0.72
C THR A 139 -19.54 -2.56 -0.66
N ALA A 140 -18.73 -1.50 -0.78
CA ALA A 140 -18.09 -1.07 -2.00
C ALA A 140 -16.72 -0.45 -1.69
N THR A 141 -15.79 -0.58 -2.64
CA THR A 141 -14.45 0.01 -2.54
C THR A 141 -13.86 0.22 -3.93
N VAL A 142 -12.91 1.13 -4.04
CA VAL A 142 -12.11 1.41 -5.23
C VAL A 142 -10.65 1.39 -4.82
N LEU A 143 -9.81 0.66 -5.57
CA LEU A 143 -8.38 0.62 -5.35
C LEU A 143 -7.68 1.72 -6.16
N TYR A 144 -6.94 2.56 -5.46
CA TYR A 144 -6.07 3.56 -6.05
C TYR A 144 -4.60 3.22 -5.77
N ASN A 145 -3.74 3.52 -6.74
CA ASN A 145 -2.30 3.36 -6.62
C ASN A 145 -1.57 4.64 -7.03
N ILE A 146 -0.34 4.79 -6.54
CA ILE A 146 0.59 5.84 -6.97
C ILE A 146 1.67 5.20 -7.84
N ASP A 147 1.81 5.70 -9.08
CA ASP A 147 2.91 5.35 -9.98
C ASP A 147 3.99 6.44 -9.93
N ALA A 148 5.20 6.07 -9.50
CA ALA A 148 6.33 6.99 -9.37
C ALA A 148 7.18 7.14 -10.64
N ASN A 149 6.97 6.30 -11.65
CA ASN A 149 7.62 6.46 -12.95
C ASN A 149 6.90 7.53 -13.80
N LEU A 150 5.58 7.55 -13.74
CA LEU A 150 4.75 8.49 -14.49
C LEU A 150 4.24 9.68 -13.67
N ASP A 151 4.47 9.69 -12.35
CA ASP A 151 3.99 10.73 -11.43
C ASP A 151 2.45 10.91 -11.49
N VAL A 152 1.72 9.79 -11.51
CA VAL A 152 0.25 9.76 -11.66
C VAL A 152 -0.44 8.98 -10.54
N LEU A 153 -1.67 9.40 -10.23
CA LEU A 153 -2.64 8.56 -9.56
C LEU A 153 -3.32 7.65 -10.60
N VAL A 154 -3.47 6.38 -10.26
CA VAL A 154 -4.18 5.40 -11.10
C VAL A 154 -5.22 4.66 -10.25
N THR A 155 -6.27 4.15 -10.89
CA THR A 155 -7.11 3.09 -10.31
C THR A 155 -6.61 1.73 -10.78
N GLN A 156 -6.70 0.72 -9.93
CA GLN A 156 -6.44 -0.67 -10.31
C GLN A 156 -7.77 -1.41 -10.44
N ASN A 157 -8.27 -1.52 -11.66
CA ASN A 157 -9.59 -2.06 -11.95
C ASN A 157 -9.61 -2.86 -13.26
N PRO A 158 -9.89 -4.18 -13.22
CA PRO A 158 -10.12 -5.00 -12.02
C PRO A 158 -8.85 -5.20 -11.16
N PRO A 159 -8.94 -5.22 -9.81
CA PRO A 159 -7.78 -5.39 -8.94
C PRO A 159 -6.98 -6.66 -9.20
N ASN A 160 -7.65 -7.81 -9.37
CA ASN A 160 -6.97 -9.10 -9.51
C ASN A 160 -6.34 -9.28 -10.91
N ASN A 161 -6.75 -8.48 -11.89
CA ASN A 161 -6.14 -8.46 -13.22
C ASN A 161 -4.90 -7.55 -13.27
N GLY A 162 -4.66 -6.74 -12.23
CA GLY A 162 -3.57 -5.76 -12.20
C GLY A 162 -3.76 -4.59 -13.17
N THR A 163 -4.94 -4.43 -13.77
CA THR A 163 -5.18 -3.42 -14.80
C THR A 163 -5.21 -2.01 -14.21
N LEU A 164 -4.33 -1.14 -14.68
CA LEU A 164 -4.19 0.24 -14.23
C LEU A 164 -4.84 1.22 -15.22
N ASN A 165 -5.65 2.14 -14.69
CA ASN A 165 -6.28 3.21 -15.45
C ASN A 165 -5.85 4.55 -14.84
N VAL A 166 -5.24 5.42 -15.64
CA VAL A 166 -4.78 6.74 -15.18
C VAL A 166 -5.96 7.61 -14.77
N VAL A 167 -5.89 8.19 -13.57
CA VAL A 167 -6.83 9.20 -13.08
C VAL A 167 -6.33 10.59 -13.46
N GLY A 168 -5.06 10.87 -13.14
CA GLY A 168 -4.42 12.12 -13.51
C GLY A 168 -3.06 12.33 -12.84
N PRO A 169 -2.36 13.41 -13.20
CA PRO A 169 -1.03 13.70 -12.69
C PRO A 169 -1.08 14.12 -11.22
N LEU A 170 -0.08 13.69 -10.44
CA LEU A 170 0.10 14.13 -9.06
C LEU A 170 0.56 15.59 -8.98
N GLY A 171 1.22 16.09 -10.04
CA GLY A 171 1.81 17.44 -10.07
C GLY A 171 3.08 17.58 -9.22
N VAL A 172 3.60 16.47 -8.69
CA VAL A 172 4.85 16.37 -7.95
C VAL A 172 5.61 15.15 -8.42
N ASN A 173 6.95 15.25 -8.46
CA ASN A 173 7.79 14.11 -8.79
C ASN A 173 7.96 13.20 -7.56
N VAL A 174 7.57 11.94 -7.67
CA VAL A 174 7.53 10.96 -6.58
C VAL A 174 8.73 10.02 -6.66
N SER A 175 9.29 9.64 -5.51
CA SER A 175 10.29 8.57 -5.43
C SER A 175 9.65 7.27 -4.94
N ASN A 176 10.39 6.16 -5.01
CA ASN A 176 9.88 4.86 -4.58
C ASN A 176 9.50 4.79 -3.09
N VAL A 177 10.01 5.71 -2.28
CA VAL A 177 9.67 5.77 -0.85
C VAL A 177 8.43 6.64 -0.66
N ALA A 178 7.27 5.97 -0.60
CA ALA A 178 5.97 6.59 -0.42
C ALA A 178 5.09 5.82 0.58
N GLY A 179 4.02 6.46 1.03
CA GLY A 179 2.89 5.83 1.70
C GLY A 179 1.60 6.52 1.27
N PHE A 180 0.50 5.77 1.21
CA PHE A 180 -0.79 6.27 0.74
C PHE A 180 -1.89 5.55 1.50
N ASP A 181 -2.88 6.28 1.98
CA ASP A 181 -4.06 5.72 2.62
C ASP A 181 -5.26 6.67 2.47
N ILE A 182 -6.47 6.14 2.49
CA ILE A 182 -7.73 6.86 2.33
C ILE A 182 -8.58 6.63 3.58
N GLU A 183 -8.84 7.71 4.32
CA GLU A 183 -9.66 7.62 5.52
C GLU A 183 -11.08 7.13 5.16
N GLY A 184 -11.53 6.03 5.78
CA GLY A 184 -12.83 5.42 5.46
C GLY A 184 -14.06 6.27 5.78
N GLY A 185 -13.93 7.26 6.69
CA GLY A 185 -15.04 8.14 7.09
C GLY A 185 -15.26 9.30 6.14
N SER A 186 -14.27 10.20 6.01
CA SER A 186 -14.39 11.38 5.14
C SER A 186 -14.03 11.11 3.68
N GLY A 187 -13.35 10.00 3.38
CA GLY A 187 -12.77 9.74 2.06
C GLY A 187 -11.52 10.58 1.77
N THR A 188 -10.97 11.30 2.76
CA THR A 188 -9.75 12.10 2.56
C THR A 188 -8.57 11.17 2.30
N ALA A 189 -7.96 11.32 1.12
CA ALA A 189 -6.79 10.57 0.73
C ALA A 189 -5.51 11.31 1.13
N PHE A 190 -4.64 10.65 1.89
CA PHE A 190 -3.37 11.19 2.35
C PHE A 190 -2.21 10.43 1.74
N ALA A 191 -1.19 11.15 1.29
CA ALA A 191 0.05 10.56 0.79
C ALA A 191 1.27 11.14 1.50
N ALA A 192 2.15 10.27 1.99
CA ALA A 192 3.48 10.64 2.42
C ALA A 192 4.44 10.44 1.24
N LEU A 193 4.79 11.52 0.55
CA LEU A 193 5.63 11.46 -0.64
C LEU A 193 7.01 12.04 -0.31
N ASN A 194 8.06 11.39 -0.82
CA ASN A 194 9.41 11.92 -0.76
C ASN A 194 9.81 12.43 -2.16
N PRO A 195 9.75 13.74 -2.44
CA PRO A 195 10.14 14.27 -3.73
C PRO A 195 11.62 13.99 -3.98
N ALA A 196 12.02 13.62 -5.21
CA ALA A 196 13.36 13.12 -5.57
C ALA A 196 14.56 14.04 -5.20
N ARG A 197 14.33 15.24 -4.66
CA ARG A 197 15.35 16.21 -4.22
C ARG A 197 15.10 16.77 -2.81
N GLY A 198 14.17 16.19 -2.05
CA GLY A 198 13.79 16.64 -0.71
C GLY A 198 14.63 16.04 0.41
N ARG A 199 14.71 16.74 1.54
CA ARG A 199 15.20 16.18 2.81
C ARG A 199 14.00 15.66 3.62
N GLY A 200 13.60 14.42 3.35
CA GLY A 200 12.51 13.73 4.05
C GLY A 200 11.13 13.92 3.40
N SER A 201 10.18 13.10 3.85
CA SER A 201 8.83 13.08 3.28
C SER A 201 8.00 14.31 3.62
N LYS A 202 7.08 14.63 2.73
CA LYS A 202 6.01 15.60 2.94
C LYS A 202 4.66 14.88 2.88
N LEU A 203 3.71 15.37 3.66
CA LEU A 203 2.32 14.93 3.65
C LEU A 203 1.55 15.76 2.62
N TYR A 204 0.76 15.07 1.82
CA TYR A 204 -0.13 15.61 0.81
C TYR A 204 -1.54 15.08 1.03
N THR A 205 -2.55 15.86 0.64
CA THR A 205 -3.86 15.31 0.28
C THR A 205 -3.89 15.03 -1.22
N ILE A 206 -4.53 13.95 -1.63
CA ILE A 206 -4.70 13.58 -3.04
C ILE A 206 -6.17 13.73 -3.43
N ASP A 207 -6.44 14.45 -4.52
CA ASP A 207 -7.77 14.46 -5.12
C ASP A 207 -7.98 13.16 -5.92
N LEU A 208 -8.91 12.30 -5.48
CA LEU A 208 -9.17 11.01 -6.10
C LEU A 208 -9.88 11.09 -7.47
N ASN A 209 -10.38 12.26 -7.87
CA ASN A 209 -11.00 12.47 -9.18
C ASN A 209 -10.01 13.02 -10.20
N THR A 210 -9.05 13.85 -9.76
CA THR A 210 -8.11 14.53 -10.66
C THR A 210 -6.67 14.02 -10.56
N GLY A 211 -6.34 13.27 -9.50
CA GLY A 211 -4.99 12.86 -9.16
C GLY A 211 -4.13 13.93 -8.49
N THR A 212 -4.61 15.18 -8.39
CA THR A 212 -3.74 16.30 -7.96
C THR A 212 -3.32 16.17 -6.49
N ALA A 213 -2.01 16.25 -6.23
CA ALA A 213 -1.47 16.28 -4.88
C ALA A 213 -1.37 17.72 -4.35
N THR A 214 -1.97 17.98 -3.19
CA THR A 214 -1.90 19.28 -2.49
C THR A 214 -1.07 19.15 -1.23
N LEU A 215 -0.05 20.00 -1.08
CA LEU A 215 0.87 19.94 0.07
C LEU A 215 0.16 20.33 1.37
N VAL A 216 0.22 19.44 2.36
CA VAL A 216 -0.20 19.74 3.75
C VAL A 216 0.99 20.27 4.55
N GLY A 217 2.15 19.62 4.44
CA GLY A 217 3.35 20.03 5.17
C GLY A 217 4.39 18.91 5.34
N PRO A 218 5.50 19.16 6.08
CA PRO A 218 6.51 18.12 6.34
C PRO A 218 6.01 17.04 7.32
N ILE A 219 6.47 15.81 7.15
CA ILE A 219 6.21 14.66 8.05
C ILE A 219 7.51 13.88 8.33
N GLY A 220 7.52 13.03 9.36
CA GLY A 220 8.61 12.08 9.59
C GLY A 220 9.91 12.66 10.14
N GLY A 221 9.95 13.94 10.52
CA GLY A 221 11.11 14.51 11.22
C GLY A 221 12.41 14.48 10.40
N LYS A 222 12.32 14.64 9.07
CA LYS A 222 13.40 14.51 8.06
C LYS A 222 13.74 13.07 7.63
N SER A 223 13.15 12.06 8.27
CA SER A 223 13.21 10.68 7.77
C SER A 223 12.30 10.52 6.55
N ALA A 224 12.67 9.59 5.67
CA ALA A 224 11.77 9.12 4.62
C ALA A 224 10.71 8.20 5.25
N ILE A 225 9.45 8.41 4.88
CA ILE A 225 8.30 7.61 5.30
C ILE A 225 7.99 6.58 4.21
N ARG A 226 8.08 5.29 4.55
CA ARG A 226 7.85 4.14 3.65
C ARG A 226 6.44 3.55 3.74
N GLY A 227 5.58 4.13 4.57
CA GLY A 227 4.25 3.63 4.79
C GLY A 227 3.44 4.63 5.60
N LEU A 228 2.15 4.70 5.32
CA LEU A 228 1.19 5.58 5.95
C LEU A 228 -0.06 4.76 6.20
N ALA A 229 -0.61 4.86 7.41
CA ALA A 229 -1.89 4.28 7.76
C ALA A 229 -2.66 5.31 8.61
N VAL A 230 -3.90 5.54 8.27
CA VAL A 230 -4.85 6.43 8.91
C VAL A 230 -5.69 5.57 9.85
N LEU A 231 -5.63 5.88 11.13
CA LEU A 231 -6.50 5.21 12.08
C LEU A 231 -7.94 5.66 11.84
N PRO A 232 -8.92 4.74 11.82
CA PRO A 232 -10.32 5.12 11.77
C PRO A 232 -10.66 6.10 12.91
N ALA A 233 -11.48 7.10 12.62
CA ALA A 233 -12.00 7.99 13.65
C ALA A 233 -12.66 7.16 14.78
N THR A 234 -12.36 7.53 16.02
CA THR A 234 -12.88 6.87 17.24
C THR A 234 -14.37 7.03 17.39
#